data_AF-A0A955AGN7-F1
#
_entry.id   AF-A0A955AGN7-F1
#
_cell.length_a   1.000
_cell.length_b   1.000
_cell.length_c   1.000
_cell.angle_alpha   90.00
_cell.angle_beta   90.00
_cell.angle_gamma   90.00
#
_symmetry.space_group_name_H-M   'P 1'
#
loop_
_entity.id
_entity.type
_entity.pdbx_description
1 polymer ?
#
loop_
_entity_poly.entity_id
_entity_poly.type
_entity_poly.pdbx_seq_one_letter_code
_entity_poly.pdbx_strand_id
1 'polypeptide(L)'
;MTQHVGGDEGRVRCRPDEAVGARLVPRANRRPLSLCFAGVLATVASLASAEEQQFRSAVDGVQLVCSVDRKSVQVAEPIALTIQIEAPDNTAISFPSVPDALGDFHVVDTQDQMDIPTGTGRLFTRRYLLECYYSGAHVIPAITVAYRLRETNTAHSALAQQMTTPEIPIHVTSTLEGSIDPSTFRDIKDALAIPESNRTSPAIWWSLGAGGLALALATALILASRRSAPQPSATQLALRQLDELERSTLLAEGRIDEYYVRLTSVVRHFLERRLEIPASRMTTAEFFEGLRAQDLLVSGLRERLTQFLTTADMVKFAGATPDSSSSTNALDTARRMITTFSDAPAHIK
;
A
#
# COMPACT_ATOMS: atom_id res chain seq x y z
N MET A 1 -59.28 -18.68 48.93
CA MET A 1 -60.24 -18.18 47.92
C MET A 1 -59.54 -18.27 46.57
N THR A 2 -59.63 -19.38 45.82
CA THR A 2 -60.65 -19.67 44.75
C THR A 2 -60.82 -18.47 43.81
N GLN A 3 -60.60 -18.52 42.48
CA GLN A 3 -60.90 -19.53 41.45
C GLN A 3 -59.85 -19.43 40.30
N HIS A 4 -59.36 -20.49 39.64
CA HIS A 4 -59.97 -21.30 38.55
C HIS A 4 -60.43 -20.43 37.35
N VAL A 5 -60.03 -20.64 36.08
CA VAL A 5 -60.14 -21.83 35.18
C VAL A 5 -59.20 -21.60 33.96
N GLY A 6 -58.39 -22.58 33.52
CA GLY A 6 -58.60 -23.44 32.33
C GLY A 6 -58.30 -22.71 31.01
N GLY A 7 -57.35 -23.08 30.14
CA GLY A 7 -56.98 -24.41 29.65
C GLY A 7 -57.72 -24.66 28.33
N ASP A 8 -57.03 -24.68 27.18
CA ASP A 8 -57.11 -25.77 26.18
C ASP A 8 -56.15 -25.57 25.00
N GLU A 9 -55.83 -26.70 24.39
CA GLU A 9 -54.74 -27.06 23.53
C GLU A 9 -54.96 -26.75 22.04
N GLY A 10 -53.85 -26.82 21.30
CA GLY A 10 -53.84 -27.40 19.96
C GLY A 10 -53.96 -26.40 18.80
N ARG A 11 -52.94 -26.38 17.92
CA ARG A 11 -52.95 -27.19 16.69
C ARG A 11 -51.81 -26.76 15.76
N VAL A 12 -50.92 -27.71 15.52
CA VAL A 12 -49.94 -27.74 14.43
C VAL A 12 -50.63 -27.53 13.08
N ARG A 13 -50.10 -26.63 12.24
CA ARG A 13 -50.29 -26.67 10.78
C ARG A 13 -48.99 -26.31 10.07
N CYS A 14 -48.33 -27.34 9.55
CA CYS A 14 -47.48 -27.23 8.38
C CYS A 14 -48.37 -27.02 7.13
N ARG A 15 -47.89 -26.20 6.18
CA ARG A 15 -48.34 -26.24 4.78
C ARG A 15 -47.14 -26.09 3.84
N PRO A 16 -47.27 -26.61 2.60
CA PRO A 16 -46.18 -27.21 1.84
C PRO A 16 -45.67 -26.34 0.68
N ASP A 17 -44.65 -26.88 0.03
CA ASP A 17 -44.13 -26.66 -1.33
C ASP A 17 -44.95 -25.78 -2.28
N GLU A 18 -44.26 -24.84 -2.92
CA GLU A 18 -44.40 -24.65 -4.36
C GLU A 18 -43.06 -24.23 -4.99
N ALA A 19 -42.69 -25.00 -6.01
CA ALA A 19 -41.50 -24.88 -6.84
C ALA A 19 -41.75 -23.95 -8.05
N VAL A 20 -40.77 -23.89 -8.96
CA VAL A 20 -40.75 -23.26 -10.30
C VAL A 20 -40.10 -21.86 -10.29
N GLY A 21 -39.00 -21.58 -10.98
CA GLY A 21 -38.28 -22.32 -12.00
C GLY A 21 -37.06 -21.55 -12.51
N ALA A 22 -36.13 -22.33 -13.06
CA ALA A 22 -34.80 -22.05 -13.60
C ALA A 22 -34.55 -20.74 -14.37
N ARG A 23 -33.34 -20.18 -14.18
CA ARG A 23 -32.53 -19.56 -15.26
C ARG A 23 -31.03 -19.58 -14.94
N LEU A 24 -30.37 -20.58 -15.54
CA LEU A 24 -29.05 -20.60 -16.18
C LEU A 24 -27.91 -19.73 -15.60
N VAL A 25 -26.96 -20.40 -14.96
CA VAL A 25 -25.56 -19.99 -14.77
C VAL A 25 -24.71 -20.49 -15.94
N PRO A 26 -23.71 -19.73 -16.43
CA PRO A 26 -22.52 -20.32 -17.02
C PRO A 26 -21.32 -20.28 -16.05
N ARG A 27 -20.88 -21.49 -15.73
CA ARG A 27 -19.56 -21.99 -15.33
C ARG A 27 -18.42 -20.99 -15.07
N ALA A 28 -17.81 -21.11 -13.89
CA ALA A 28 -16.36 -21.15 -13.75
C ALA A 28 -15.95 -22.13 -12.62
N ASN A 29 -15.47 -23.27 -13.10
CA ASN A 29 -14.86 -24.44 -12.47
C ASN A 29 -14.01 -24.16 -11.21
N ARG A 30 -14.45 -24.67 -10.05
CA ARG A 30 -13.58 -25.00 -8.89
C ARG A 30 -14.03 -26.35 -8.34
N ARG A 31 -13.22 -27.39 -8.56
CA ARG A 31 -13.40 -28.70 -7.91
C ARG A 31 -12.63 -28.71 -6.58
N PRO A 32 -13.24 -29.15 -5.47
CA PRO A 32 -12.54 -29.75 -4.37
C PRO A 32 -12.68 -31.28 -4.45
N LEU A 33 -11.60 -32.04 -4.28
CA LEU A 33 -11.72 -33.45 -3.92
C LEU A 33 -10.57 -33.83 -2.99
N SER A 34 -10.95 -34.33 -1.82
CA SER A 34 -10.07 -34.93 -0.84
C SER A 34 -10.31 -36.45 -0.83
N LEU A 35 -9.26 -37.17 -0.43
CA LEU A 35 -9.14 -38.58 -0.04
C LEU A 35 -8.91 -39.70 -1.09
N CYS A 36 -7.67 -40.23 -0.98
CA CYS A 36 -7.26 -41.64 -0.89
C CYS A 36 -7.26 -42.53 -2.15
N PHE A 37 -6.04 -42.81 -2.65
CA PHE A 37 -5.63 -44.19 -2.94
C PHE A 37 -4.10 -44.32 -2.79
N ALA A 38 -3.69 -45.44 -2.17
CA ALA A 38 -2.31 -45.82 -1.88
C ALA A 38 -1.50 -46.11 -3.16
N GLY A 39 -0.18 -45.91 -3.11
CA GLY A 39 0.72 -46.34 -4.18
C GLY A 39 2.11 -45.74 -4.08
N VAL A 40 2.97 -46.41 -3.31
CA VAL A 40 4.43 -46.29 -3.34
C VAL A 40 4.93 -46.48 -4.79
N LEU A 41 5.79 -45.59 -5.30
CA LEU A 41 7.06 -45.98 -5.92
C LEU A 41 7.92 -44.73 -6.27
N ALA A 42 9.10 -44.71 -5.64
CA ALA A 42 10.33 -44.01 -5.97
C ALA A 42 10.33 -43.08 -7.19
N THR A 43 10.36 -41.77 -6.92
CA THR A 43 10.96 -40.79 -7.82
C THR A 43 12.46 -41.06 -7.89
N VAL A 44 12.90 -41.79 -8.92
CA VAL A 44 14.31 -41.77 -9.33
C VAL A 44 14.55 -40.38 -9.89
N ALA A 45 15.13 -39.51 -9.05
CA ALA A 45 15.75 -38.29 -9.50
C ALA A 45 16.77 -38.68 -10.57
N SER A 46 16.51 -38.24 -11.80
CA SER A 46 17.42 -38.36 -12.91
C SER A 46 18.63 -37.47 -12.59
N LEU A 47 19.60 -38.02 -11.86
CA LEU A 47 20.94 -37.45 -11.82
C LEU A 47 21.51 -37.67 -13.23
N ALA A 48 21.66 -36.56 -13.96
CA ALA A 48 22.56 -36.52 -15.09
C ALA A 48 23.91 -37.07 -14.60
N SER A 49 24.30 -38.24 -15.10
CA SER A 49 25.63 -38.80 -14.87
C SER A 49 26.65 -37.82 -15.44
N ALA A 50 27.25 -37.00 -14.58
CA ALA A 50 28.55 -36.43 -14.87
C ALA A 50 29.49 -37.62 -15.09
N GLU A 51 30.05 -37.72 -16.29
CA GLU A 51 30.96 -38.79 -16.65
C GLU A 51 32.31 -38.55 -15.96
N GLU A 52 32.36 -38.83 -14.66
CA GLU A 52 33.52 -38.58 -13.81
C GLU A 52 34.67 -39.49 -14.24
N GLN A 53 35.78 -38.89 -14.70
CA GLN A 53 36.99 -39.66 -15.02
C GLN A 53 37.75 -39.89 -13.74
N GLN A 54 37.75 -41.14 -13.26
CA GLN A 54 38.51 -41.54 -12.09
C GLN A 54 39.66 -42.47 -12.49
N PHE A 55 40.88 -42.04 -12.18
CA PHE A 55 42.07 -42.85 -12.26
C PHE A 55 42.47 -43.33 -10.86
N ARG A 56 42.90 -44.59 -10.75
CA ARG A 56 43.42 -45.16 -9.51
C ARG A 56 44.76 -45.84 -9.77
N SER A 57 45.74 -45.57 -8.92
CA SER A 57 47.03 -46.25 -8.91
C SER A 57 47.43 -46.63 -7.49
N ALA A 58 47.89 -47.86 -7.31
CA ALA A 58 48.34 -48.40 -6.03
C ALA A 58 49.82 -48.77 -6.11
N VAL A 59 50.66 -48.18 -5.26
CA VAL A 59 52.08 -48.55 -5.14
C VAL A 59 52.46 -48.57 -3.66
N ASP A 60 53.10 -49.64 -3.19
CA ASP A 60 53.62 -49.77 -1.81
C ASP A 60 52.60 -49.47 -0.69
N GLY A 61 51.33 -49.84 -0.90
CA GLY A 61 50.24 -49.59 0.05
C GLY A 61 49.68 -48.16 0.02
N VAL A 62 50.22 -47.29 -0.82
CA VAL A 62 49.70 -45.94 -1.10
C VAL A 62 48.79 -45.98 -2.31
N GLN A 63 47.53 -45.60 -2.11
CA GLN A 63 46.50 -45.51 -3.14
C GLN A 63 46.35 -44.05 -3.57
N LEU A 64 46.71 -43.73 -4.81
CA LEU A 64 46.43 -42.44 -5.42
C LEU A 64 45.18 -42.57 -6.30
N VAL A 65 44.23 -41.70 -6.08
CA VAL A 65 42.99 -41.56 -6.84
C VAL A 65 42.94 -40.15 -7.38
N CYS A 66 42.90 -40.01 -8.70
CA CYS A 66 42.75 -38.73 -9.37
C CYS A 66 41.38 -38.71 -10.05
N SER A 67 40.52 -37.76 -9.73
CA SER A 67 39.23 -37.59 -10.40
C SER A 67 39.06 -36.20 -11.00
N VAL A 68 38.42 -36.17 -12.16
CA VAL A 68 37.95 -34.94 -12.80
C VAL A 68 36.45 -35.04 -12.98
N ASP A 69 35.75 -33.96 -12.60
CA ASP A 69 34.29 -33.93 -12.58
C ASP A 69 33.66 -33.97 -13.98
N ARG A 70 34.34 -33.47 -15.01
CA ARG A 70 33.82 -33.40 -16.40
C ARG A 70 34.90 -33.59 -17.45
N LYS A 71 34.57 -34.31 -18.53
CA LYS A 71 35.44 -34.49 -19.71
C LYS A 71 35.38 -33.35 -20.74
N SER A 72 34.28 -32.58 -20.70
CA SER A 72 34.02 -31.50 -21.64
C SER A 72 33.40 -30.32 -20.91
N VAL A 73 33.95 -29.13 -21.14
CA VAL A 73 33.46 -27.87 -20.53
C VAL A 73 33.44 -26.75 -21.56
N GLN A 74 32.76 -25.66 -21.24
CA GLN A 74 32.81 -24.45 -22.05
C GLN A 74 34.06 -23.60 -21.74
N VAL A 75 34.42 -22.70 -22.66
CA VAL A 75 35.51 -21.73 -22.42
C VAL A 75 35.22 -20.93 -21.14
N ALA A 76 36.22 -20.82 -20.26
CA ALA A 76 36.15 -20.19 -18.94
C ALA A 76 35.14 -20.81 -17.97
N GLU A 77 34.71 -22.06 -18.20
CA GLU A 77 33.94 -22.82 -17.22
C GLU A 77 34.89 -23.60 -16.29
N PRO A 78 34.74 -23.49 -14.96
CA PRO A 78 35.66 -24.11 -14.02
C PRO A 78 35.48 -25.64 -13.94
N ILE A 79 36.60 -26.35 -13.88
CA ILE A 79 36.72 -27.81 -13.73
C ILE A 79 37.34 -28.12 -12.37
N ALA A 80 36.82 -29.14 -11.69
CA ALA A 80 37.38 -29.59 -10.42
C ALA A 80 38.24 -30.84 -10.63
N LEU A 81 39.55 -30.70 -10.43
CA LEU A 81 40.50 -31.80 -10.36
C LEU A 81 40.74 -32.17 -8.89
N THR A 82 40.43 -33.40 -8.50
CA THR A 82 40.61 -33.88 -7.13
C THR A 82 41.66 -34.98 -7.10
N ILE A 83 42.71 -34.78 -6.32
CA ILE A 83 43.75 -35.78 -6.05
C ILE A 83 43.59 -36.25 -4.61
N GLN A 84 43.24 -37.51 -4.45
CA GLN A 84 43.11 -38.21 -3.18
C GLN A 84 44.24 -39.21 -3.04
N ILE A 85 44.90 -39.23 -1.88
CA ILE A 85 45.96 -40.19 -1.58
C ILE A 85 45.64 -40.82 -0.23
N GLU A 86 45.36 -42.12 -0.24
CA GLU A 86 45.22 -42.93 0.97
C GLU A 86 46.54 -43.65 1.21
N ALA A 87 47.18 -43.40 2.36
CA ALA A 87 48.47 -43.95 2.70
C ALA A 87 48.49 -44.52 4.13
N PRO A 88 49.35 -45.50 4.45
CA PRO A 88 49.51 -46.00 5.82
C PRO A 88 50.03 -44.91 6.77
N ASP A 89 49.76 -45.06 8.08
CA ASP A 89 50.07 -44.07 9.14
C ASP A 89 51.54 -43.60 9.20
N ASN A 90 52.47 -44.38 8.64
CA ASN A 90 53.91 -44.11 8.64
C ASN A 90 54.40 -43.38 7.37
N THR A 91 53.52 -42.71 6.63
CA THR A 91 53.84 -42.09 5.33
C THR A 91 53.84 -40.57 5.42
N ALA A 92 54.96 -39.95 5.05
CA ALA A 92 55.02 -38.50 4.83
C ALA A 92 54.78 -38.19 3.36
N ILE A 93 53.70 -37.46 3.06
CA ILE A 93 53.34 -37.04 1.69
C ILE A 93 53.72 -35.59 1.48
N SER A 94 54.40 -35.31 0.36
CA SER A 94 54.71 -33.96 -0.09
C SER A 94 54.04 -33.72 -1.44
N PHE A 95 52.95 -32.96 -1.45
CA PHE A 95 52.36 -32.50 -2.70
C PHE A 95 53.29 -31.48 -3.40
N PRO A 96 53.33 -31.47 -4.74
CA PRO A 96 54.10 -30.46 -5.46
C PRO A 96 53.48 -29.07 -5.26
N SER A 97 54.34 -28.05 -5.23
CA SER A 97 53.92 -26.67 -5.42
C SER A 97 53.58 -26.47 -6.90
N VAL A 98 52.30 -26.56 -7.25
CA VAL A 98 51.85 -26.31 -8.62
C VAL A 98 51.87 -24.79 -8.86
N PRO A 99 52.40 -24.30 -10.00
CA PRO A 99 52.35 -22.88 -10.37
C PRO A 99 50.91 -22.38 -10.59
N ASP A 100 50.76 -21.08 -10.88
CA ASP A 100 49.46 -20.45 -11.24
C ASP A 100 48.82 -21.07 -12.51
N ALA A 101 49.55 -21.91 -13.25
CA ALA A 101 49.07 -22.63 -14.42
C ALA A 101 49.57 -24.09 -14.43
N LEU A 102 48.70 -24.97 -14.91
CA LEU A 102 48.90 -26.39 -15.11
C LEU A 102 48.65 -26.71 -16.59
N GLY A 103 49.67 -26.53 -17.43
CA GLY A 103 49.53 -26.59 -18.88
C GLY A 103 48.73 -25.39 -19.41
N ASP A 104 47.69 -25.65 -20.20
CA ASP A 104 46.76 -24.63 -20.72
C ASP A 104 45.65 -24.24 -19.72
N PHE A 105 45.67 -24.84 -18.52
CA PHE A 105 44.70 -24.58 -17.46
C PHE A 105 45.28 -23.62 -16.41
N HIS A 106 44.54 -22.57 -16.08
CA HIS A 106 44.84 -21.68 -14.97
C HIS A 106 44.27 -22.22 -13.66
N VAL A 107 45.07 -22.14 -12.59
CA VAL A 107 44.64 -22.55 -11.25
C VAL A 107 43.95 -21.36 -10.57
N VAL A 108 42.63 -21.45 -10.42
CA VAL A 108 41.80 -20.40 -9.80
C VAL A 108 41.83 -20.51 -8.28
N ASP A 109 41.72 -21.74 -7.77
CA ASP A 109 41.67 -22.03 -6.34
C ASP A 109 42.32 -23.39 -6.06
N THR A 110 42.90 -23.53 -4.86
CA THR A 110 43.47 -24.78 -4.36
C THR A 110 42.97 -25.02 -2.94
N GLN A 111 42.25 -26.12 -2.75
CA GLN A 111 41.68 -26.51 -1.47
C GLN A 111 42.35 -27.78 -0.97
N ASP A 112 42.94 -27.69 0.23
CA ASP A 112 43.67 -28.78 0.86
C ASP A 112 42.89 -29.33 2.06
N GLN A 113 42.71 -30.65 2.08
CA GLN A 113 42.21 -31.40 3.22
C GLN A 113 43.21 -32.50 3.55
N MET A 114 44.11 -32.20 4.48
CA MET A 114 45.24 -33.05 4.82
C MET A 114 44.95 -33.87 6.08
N ASP A 115 45.51 -35.07 6.15
CA ASP A 115 45.62 -35.89 7.37
C ASP A 115 44.27 -36.32 7.98
N ILE A 116 43.36 -36.83 7.15
CA ILE A 116 42.07 -37.37 7.61
C ILE A 116 42.28 -38.84 8.04
N PRO A 117 42.04 -39.21 9.31
CA PRO A 117 42.15 -40.60 9.74
C PRO A 117 41.05 -41.46 9.09
N THR A 118 41.48 -42.51 8.41
CA THR A 118 40.63 -43.55 7.80
C THR A 118 40.88 -44.85 8.55
N GLY A 119 39.91 -45.77 8.65
CA GLY A 119 40.06 -47.01 9.45
C GLY A 119 41.24 -47.91 9.05
N THR A 120 41.88 -47.64 7.90
CA THR A 120 42.99 -48.37 7.28
C THR A 120 44.26 -47.53 7.07
N GLY A 121 44.26 -46.23 7.39
CA GLY A 121 45.39 -45.31 7.17
C GLY A 121 45.01 -43.83 7.25
N ARG A 122 45.73 -42.96 6.54
CA ARG A 122 45.48 -41.51 6.44
C ARG A 122 45.11 -41.13 5.01
N LEU A 123 44.09 -40.30 4.86
CA LEU A 123 43.63 -39.76 3.59
C LEU A 123 44.05 -38.29 3.46
N PHE A 124 44.65 -37.98 2.32
CA PHE A 124 45.06 -36.64 1.93
C PHE A 124 44.34 -36.26 0.64
N THR A 125 43.58 -35.18 0.66
CA THR A 125 42.80 -34.71 -0.49
C THR A 125 43.24 -33.31 -0.86
N ARG A 126 43.59 -33.10 -2.13
CA ARG A 126 43.83 -31.78 -2.71
C ARG A 126 42.92 -31.58 -3.92
N ARG A 127 42.17 -30.49 -3.92
CA ARG A 127 41.26 -30.11 -5.00
C ARG A 127 41.74 -28.83 -5.67
N TYR A 128 41.93 -28.90 -6.98
CA TYR A 128 42.25 -27.76 -7.83
C TYR A 128 41.01 -27.34 -8.61
N LEU A 129 40.74 -26.03 -8.63
CA LEU A 129 39.76 -25.42 -9.51
C LEU A 129 40.51 -24.86 -10.72
N LEU A 130 40.25 -25.43 -11.90
CA LEU A 130 40.98 -25.16 -13.13
C LEU A 130 40.07 -24.47 -14.15
N GLU A 131 40.59 -23.46 -14.84
CA GLU A 131 39.89 -22.78 -15.95
C GLU A 131 40.75 -22.78 -17.21
N CYS A 132 40.13 -22.90 -18.38
CA CYS A 132 40.82 -22.77 -19.66
C CYS A 132 40.16 -21.68 -20.52
N TYR A 133 40.98 -20.79 -21.08
CA TYR A 133 40.53 -19.70 -21.95
C TYR A 133 40.57 -20.06 -23.44
N TYR A 134 41.20 -21.19 -23.79
CA TYR A 134 41.35 -21.65 -25.16
C TYR A 134 40.35 -22.76 -25.46
N SER A 135 39.73 -22.71 -26.66
CA SER A 135 38.84 -23.75 -27.14
C SER A 135 39.60 -24.81 -27.92
N GLY A 136 39.26 -26.08 -27.75
CA GLY A 136 39.91 -27.20 -28.41
C GLY A 136 40.13 -28.39 -27.47
N ALA A 137 40.91 -29.36 -27.93
CA ALA A 137 41.37 -30.46 -27.09
C ALA A 137 42.61 -30.00 -26.30
N HIS A 138 42.46 -29.86 -24.99
CA HIS A 138 43.54 -29.50 -24.06
C HIS A 138 43.79 -30.66 -23.09
N VAL A 139 45.00 -30.74 -22.56
CA VAL A 139 45.40 -31.85 -21.68
C VAL A 139 45.87 -31.29 -20.35
N ILE A 140 45.31 -31.82 -19.26
CA ILE A 140 45.82 -31.57 -17.93
C ILE A 140 47.11 -32.40 -17.78
N PRO A 141 48.29 -31.76 -17.61
CA PRO A 141 49.55 -32.47 -17.49
C PRO A 141 49.60 -33.33 -16.24
N ALA A 142 50.44 -34.36 -16.31
CA ALA A 142 50.71 -35.26 -15.21
C ALA A 142 51.28 -34.52 -13.98
N ILE A 143 50.72 -34.80 -12.80
CA ILE A 143 51.18 -34.24 -11.53
C ILE A 143 51.94 -35.33 -10.78
N THR A 144 53.20 -35.04 -10.45
CA THR A 144 54.04 -35.94 -9.66
C THR A 144 53.96 -35.60 -8.18
N VAL A 145 53.49 -36.56 -7.37
CA VAL A 145 53.45 -36.47 -5.92
C VAL A 145 54.56 -37.33 -5.32
N ALA A 146 55.36 -36.74 -4.44
CA ALA A 146 56.42 -37.46 -3.74
C ALA A 146 55.94 -37.94 -2.37
N TYR A 147 56.26 -39.18 -2.02
CA TYR A 147 55.97 -39.75 -0.71
C TYR A 147 57.19 -40.45 -0.13
N ARG A 148 57.26 -40.49 1.20
CA ARG A 148 58.29 -41.22 1.95
C ARG A 148 57.61 -42.15 2.95
N LEU A 149 57.79 -43.45 2.75
CA LEU A 149 57.42 -44.48 3.71
C LEU A 149 58.50 -44.58 4.78
N ARG A 150 58.15 -44.45 6.06
CA ARG A 150 59.08 -44.72 7.15
C ARG A 150 59.07 -46.23 7.43
N GLU A 151 59.98 -46.98 6.81
CA GLU A 151 60.13 -48.40 7.13
C GLU A 151 60.63 -48.60 8.57
N THR A 152 60.05 -49.58 9.26
CA THR A 152 60.23 -49.78 10.70
C THR A 152 61.47 -50.58 11.09
N ASN A 153 62.46 -50.85 10.21
CA ASN A 153 63.60 -51.66 10.67
C ASN A 153 64.99 -51.55 10.01
N THR A 154 65.34 -50.53 9.21
CA THR A 154 66.76 -50.27 8.93
C THR A 154 67.07 -48.77 8.77
N ALA A 155 68.21 -48.35 9.29
CA ALA A 155 68.73 -46.98 9.26
C ALA A 155 69.19 -46.52 7.86
N HIS A 156 68.40 -46.79 6.82
CA HIS A 156 68.56 -46.20 5.50
C HIS A 156 67.37 -45.29 5.23
N SER A 157 67.67 -44.00 5.02
CA SER A 157 66.74 -42.97 4.59
C SER A 157 65.87 -43.50 3.46
N ALA A 158 64.58 -43.70 3.71
CA ALA A 158 63.64 -44.10 2.66
C ALA A 158 63.73 -43.10 1.51
N LEU A 159 64.10 -43.60 0.33
CA LEU A 159 64.17 -42.81 -0.90
C LEU A 159 62.79 -42.18 -1.13
N ALA A 160 62.76 -40.91 -1.55
CA ALA A 160 61.51 -40.27 -1.94
C ALA A 160 60.98 -41.01 -3.17
N GLN A 161 59.91 -41.79 -2.98
CA GLN A 161 59.19 -42.43 -4.07
C GLN A 161 58.24 -41.41 -4.69
N GLN A 162 57.94 -41.57 -5.98
CA GLN A 162 57.14 -40.63 -6.74
C GLN A 162 56.00 -41.38 -7.44
N MET A 163 54.78 -40.86 -7.30
CA MET A 163 53.63 -41.29 -8.08
C MET A 163 53.24 -40.18 -9.02
N THR A 164 52.97 -40.53 -10.28
CA THR A 164 52.61 -39.55 -11.30
C THR A 164 51.20 -39.84 -11.77
N THR A 165 50.32 -38.83 -11.72
CA THR A 165 48.98 -38.95 -12.29
C THR A 165 49.07 -39.05 -13.82
N PRO A 166 48.14 -39.73 -14.51
CA PRO A 166 48.11 -39.69 -15.96
C PRO A 166 47.75 -38.28 -16.45
N GLU A 167 48.08 -38.04 -17.71
CA GLU A 167 47.58 -36.89 -18.45
C GLU A 167 46.07 -37.06 -18.72
N ILE A 168 45.27 -36.03 -18.45
CA ILE A 168 43.81 -36.11 -18.59
C ILE A 168 43.37 -35.18 -19.74
N PRO A 169 42.91 -35.73 -20.88
CA PRO A 169 42.41 -34.91 -21.98
C PRO A 169 41.02 -34.35 -21.66
N ILE A 170 40.86 -33.05 -21.86
CA ILE A 170 39.63 -32.30 -21.67
C ILE A 170 39.27 -31.56 -22.96
N HIS A 171 38.02 -31.68 -23.38
CA HIS A 171 37.51 -30.98 -24.55
C HIS A 171 36.85 -29.65 -24.15
N VAL A 172 37.48 -28.53 -24.49
CA VAL A 172 36.94 -27.19 -24.23
C VAL A 172 36.12 -26.74 -25.43
N THR A 173 34.80 -26.75 -25.27
CA THR A 173 33.85 -26.34 -26.29
C THR A 173 33.73 -24.83 -26.32
N SER A 174 33.88 -24.23 -27.50
CA SER A 174 33.60 -22.81 -27.67
C SER A 174 32.10 -22.55 -27.54
N THR A 175 31.73 -21.50 -26.80
CA THR A 175 30.36 -20.98 -26.78
C THR A 175 29.97 -20.30 -28.10
N LEU A 176 30.92 -20.16 -29.02
CA LEU A 176 30.65 -19.71 -30.37
C LEU A 176 29.85 -20.76 -31.14
N GLU A 177 28.64 -20.38 -31.52
CA GLU A 177 27.67 -21.25 -32.17
C GLU A 177 28.04 -21.52 -33.65
N GLY A 178 28.62 -22.70 -33.89
CA GLY A 178 28.85 -23.28 -35.22
C GLY A 178 30.31 -23.32 -35.66
N SER A 179 30.61 -24.12 -36.69
CA SER A 179 31.88 -24.10 -37.41
C SER A 179 32.06 -22.72 -38.05
N ILE A 180 32.91 -21.89 -37.46
CA ILE A 180 33.23 -20.57 -38.01
C ILE A 180 34.22 -20.78 -39.16
N ASP A 181 33.76 -20.57 -40.40
CA ASP A 181 34.64 -20.41 -41.56
C ASP A 181 35.25 -18.99 -41.52
N PRO A 182 36.58 -18.83 -41.38
CA PRO A 182 37.22 -17.52 -41.29
C PRO A 182 37.08 -16.68 -42.58
N SER A 183 36.62 -17.26 -43.68
CA SER A 183 36.30 -16.54 -44.91
C SER A 183 34.88 -15.96 -44.96
N THR A 184 34.01 -16.39 -44.04
CA THR A 184 32.59 -16.00 -44.01
C THR A 184 32.32 -15.14 -42.78
N PHE A 185 32.43 -13.82 -42.94
CA PHE A 185 31.98 -12.87 -41.93
C PHE A 185 30.45 -12.87 -41.86
N ARG A 186 29.90 -13.18 -40.68
CA ARG A 186 28.47 -13.01 -40.43
C ARG A 186 28.18 -11.55 -40.21
N ASP A 187 27.08 -11.07 -40.77
CA ASP A 187 26.63 -9.71 -40.52
C ASP A 187 26.27 -9.52 -39.04
N ILE A 188 26.43 -8.30 -38.55
CA ILE A 188 26.09 -7.96 -37.17
C ILE A 188 24.57 -8.11 -37.03
N LYS A 189 24.11 -8.93 -36.08
CA LYS A 189 22.67 -9.05 -35.81
C LYS A 189 22.12 -7.67 -35.47
N ASP A 190 21.05 -7.28 -36.17
CA ASP A 190 20.35 -6.04 -35.88
C ASP A 190 19.89 -5.99 -34.42
N ALA A 191 19.86 -4.78 -33.87
CA ALA A 191 19.33 -4.55 -32.54
C ALA A 191 17.88 -5.03 -32.47
N LEU A 192 17.58 -5.90 -31.50
CA LEU A 192 16.22 -6.30 -31.21
C LEU A 192 15.42 -5.04 -30.88
N ALA A 193 14.41 -4.73 -31.72
CA ALA A 193 13.47 -3.66 -31.45
C ALA A 193 12.70 -4.01 -30.18
N ILE A 194 13.07 -3.38 -29.07
CA ILE A 194 12.30 -3.46 -27.84
C ILE A 194 10.97 -2.77 -28.14
N PRO A 195 9.81 -3.43 -27.95
CA PRO A 195 8.53 -2.79 -28.17
C PRO A 195 8.46 -1.57 -27.25
N GLU A 196 8.44 -0.37 -27.84
CA GLU A 196 8.30 0.86 -27.09
C GLU A 196 6.98 0.78 -26.33
N SER A 197 7.06 0.68 -25.00
CA SER A 197 5.86 0.74 -24.18
C SER A 197 5.37 2.18 -24.29
N ASN A 198 4.40 2.42 -25.17
CA ASN A 198 3.69 3.69 -25.31
C ASN A 198 2.83 3.89 -24.04
N ARG A 199 3.51 4.21 -22.93
CA ARG A 199 2.97 4.06 -21.57
C ARG A 199 2.25 5.30 -21.07
N THR A 200 2.07 6.30 -21.92
CA THR A 200 1.26 7.47 -21.59
C THR A 200 0.47 7.86 -22.83
N SER A 201 -0.74 7.30 -22.97
CA SER A 201 -1.62 7.73 -24.04
C SER A 201 -1.94 9.22 -23.83
N PRO A 202 -1.83 10.07 -24.88
CA PRO A 202 -2.17 11.49 -24.77
C PRO A 202 -3.61 11.71 -24.27
N ALA A 203 -4.47 10.69 -24.38
CA ALA A 203 -5.82 10.64 -23.83
C ALA A 203 -5.89 10.94 -22.31
N ILE A 204 -4.87 10.60 -21.52
CA ILE A 204 -4.84 10.89 -20.08
C ILE A 204 -4.73 12.39 -19.84
N TRP A 205 -3.91 13.10 -20.61
CA TRP A 205 -3.77 14.55 -20.51
C TRP A 205 -5.03 15.29 -20.98
N TRP A 206 -5.66 14.79 -22.04
CA TRP A 206 -6.95 15.32 -22.51
C TRP A 206 -8.08 15.12 -21.49
N SER A 207 -8.14 13.97 -20.80
CA SER A 207 -9.17 13.73 -19.79
C SER A 207 -8.98 14.58 -18.53
N LEU A 208 -7.74 14.78 -18.08
CA LEU A 208 -7.39 15.71 -17.01
C LEU A 208 -7.75 17.17 -17.37
N GLY A 209 -7.43 17.60 -18.60
CA GLY A 209 -7.78 18.93 -19.10
C GLY A 209 -9.30 19.15 -19.15
N ALA A 210 -10.04 18.19 -19.69
CA ALA A 210 -11.51 18.26 -19.76
C ALA A 210 -12.16 18.28 -18.37
N GLY A 211 -11.66 17.45 -17.44
CA GLY A 211 -12.13 17.42 -16.05
C GLY A 211 -11.88 18.75 -15.32
N GLY A 212 -10.70 19.35 -15.49
CA GLY A 212 -10.38 20.66 -14.93
C GLY A 212 -11.29 21.77 -15.46
N LEU A 213 -11.55 21.80 -16.77
CA LEU A 213 -12.44 22.79 -17.38
C LEU A 213 -13.89 22.65 -16.91
N ALA A 214 -14.40 21.42 -16.82
CA ALA A 214 -15.75 21.16 -16.32
C ALA A 214 -15.92 21.61 -14.87
N LEU A 215 -14.91 21.38 -14.02
CA LEU A 215 -14.93 21.82 -12.62
C LEU A 215 -14.88 23.36 -12.51
N ALA A 216 -14.04 24.02 -13.30
CA ALA A 216 -13.97 25.48 -13.36
C ALA A 216 -15.31 26.10 -13.81
N LEU A 217 -15.96 25.50 -14.82
CA LEU A 217 -17.27 25.95 -15.29
C LEU A 217 -18.36 25.74 -14.24
N ALA A 218 -18.40 24.58 -13.59
CA ALA A 218 -19.36 24.28 -12.53
C ALA A 218 -19.22 25.23 -11.34
N THR A 219 -17.98 25.49 -10.89
CA THR A 219 -17.70 26.43 -9.81
C THR A 219 -18.09 27.87 -10.19
N ALA A 220 -17.79 28.31 -11.41
CA ALA A 220 -18.21 29.63 -11.90
C ALA A 220 -19.75 29.77 -11.94
N LEU A 221 -20.47 28.75 -12.39
CA LEU A 221 -21.94 28.76 -12.45
C LEU A 221 -22.57 28.79 -11.04
N ILE A 222 -22.01 28.04 -10.08
CA ILE A 222 -22.45 28.06 -8.68
C ILE A 222 -22.21 29.44 -8.06
N LEU A 223 -21.06 30.06 -8.32
CA LEU A 223 -20.77 31.39 -7.78
C LEU A 223 -21.66 32.47 -8.43
N ALA A 224 -21.95 32.36 -9.73
CA ALA A 224 -22.83 33.27 -10.45
C ALA A 224 -24.30 33.17 -9.97
N SER A 225 -24.79 31.95 -9.69
CA SER A 225 -26.13 31.74 -9.17
C SER A 225 -26.29 32.28 -7.73
N ARG A 226 -25.25 32.14 -6.90
CA ARG A 226 -25.25 32.70 -5.54
C ARG A 226 -25.20 34.23 -5.52
N ARG A 227 -24.60 34.87 -6.53
CA ARG A 227 -24.59 36.34 -6.68
C ARG A 227 -25.95 36.90 -7.11
N SER A 228 -26.78 36.09 -7.76
CA SER A 228 -28.07 36.52 -8.29
C SER A 228 -29.25 36.28 -7.33
N ALA A 229 -29.00 35.65 -6.17
CA ALA A 229 -30.03 35.53 -5.14
C ALA A 229 -30.31 36.94 -4.56
N PRO A 230 -31.54 37.48 -4.69
CA PRO A 230 -31.86 38.77 -4.11
C PRO A 230 -31.64 38.70 -2.60
N GLN A 231 -30.89 39.67 -2.06
CA GLN A 231 -30.74 39.75 -0.61
C GLN A 231 -32.12 39.91 0.02
N PRO A 232 -32.46 39.11 1.04
CA PRO A 232 -33.78 39.18 1.66
C PRO A 232 -33.99 40.57 2.24
N SER A 233 -35.17 41.15 1.99
CA SER A 233 -35.51 42.48 2.48
C SER A 233 -35.46 42.54 4.00
N ALA A 234 -35.25 43.74 4.57
CA ALA A 234 -35.24 43.92 6.03
C ALA A 234 -36.51 43.37 6.69
N THR A 235 -37.67 43.55 6.05
CA THR A 235 -38.96 42.99 6.50
C THR A 235 -38.95 41.46 6.49
N GLN A 236 -38.48 40.82 5.40
CA GLN A 236 -38.43 39.35 5.29
C GLN A 236 -37.51 38.73 6.34
N LEU A 237 -36.36 39.36 6.61
CA LEU A 237 -35.43 38.90 7.64
C LEU A 237 -36.04 39.01 9.04
N ALA A 238 -36.65 40.15 9.37
CA ALA A 238 -37.26 40.36 10.68
C ALA A 238 -38.43 39.40 10.93
N LEU A 239 -39.31 39.18 9.93
CA LEU A 239 -40.40 38.22 10.04
C LEU A 239 -39.90 36.78 10.22
N ARG A 240 -38.84 36.37 9.50
CA ARG A 240 -38.22 35.04 9.71
C ARG A 240 -37.67 34.88 11.13
N GLN A 241 -37.00 35.90 11.66
CA GLN A 241 -36.48 35.86 13.02
C GLN A 241 -37.60 35.83 14.08
N LEU A 242 -38.72 36.51 13.83
CA LEU A 242 -39.91 36.38 14.67
C LEU A 242 -40.52 34.97 14.60
N ASP A 243 -40.59 34.37 13.41
CA ASP A 243 -41.07 32.98 13.26
C ASP A 243 -40.16 31.98 13.99
N GLU A 244 -38.85 32.20 13.97
CA GLU A 244 -37.87 31.40 14.73
C GLU A 244 -38.05 31.57 16.24
N LEU A 245 -38.31 32.80 16.69
CA LEU A 245 -38.54 33.10 18.09
C LEU A 245 -39.87 32.51 18.59
N GLU A 246 -40.92 32.52 17.76
CA GLU A 246 -42.23 31.92 18.04
C GLU A 246 -42.12 30.40 18.22
N ARG A 247 -41.29 29.73 17.41
CA ARG A 247 -41.03 28.28 17.51
C ARG A 247 -40.06 27.90 18.63
N SER A 248 -39.44 28.87 19.31
CA SER A 248 -38.46 28.60 20.34
C SER A 248 -39.13 28.09 21.63
N THR A 249 -38.43 27.24 22.38
CA THR A 249 -38.88 26.71 23.67
C THR A 249 -38.61 27.66 24.84
N LEU A 250 -38.11 28.87 24.59
CA LEU A 250 -37.68 29.82 25.63
C LEU A 250 -38.78 30.17 26.64
N LEU A 251 -40.02 30.37 26.16
CA LEU A 251 -41.16 30.64 27.03
C LEU A 251 -41.55 29.40 27.87
N ALA A 252 -41.47 28.20 27.30
CA ALA A 252 -41.76 26.95 28.01
C ALA A 252 -40.69 26.60 29.07
N GLU A 253 -39.44 26.99 28.81
CA GLU A 253 -38.31 26.84 29.72
C GLU A 253 -38.27 27.91 30.83
N GLY A 254 -39.21 28.87 30.85
CA GLY A 254 -39.21 29.99 31.80
C GLY A 254 -38.13 31.05 31.54
N ARG A 255 -37.46 31.01 30.39
CA ARG A 255 -36.40 31.96 29.98
C ARG A 255 -37.00 33.22 29.34
N ILE A 256 -37.85 33.90 30.11
CA ILE A 256 -38.62 35.06 29.65
C ILE A 256 -37.70 36.24 29.29
N ASP A 257 -36.68 36.49 30.09
CA ASP A 257 -35.74 37.60 29.83
C ASP A 257 -35.03 37.45 28.48
N GLU A 258 -34.55 36.24 28.17
CA GLU A 258 -33.88 35.94 26.91
C GLU A 258 -34.84 36.05 25.72
N TYR A 259 -36.09 35.64 25.91
CA TYR A 259 -37.13 35.81 24.90
C TYR A 259 -37.33 37.30 24.55
N TYR A 260 -37.42 38.18 25.56
CA TYR A 260 -37.57 39.63 25.35
C TYR A 260 -36.29 40.30 24.83
N VAL A 261 -35.10 39.82 25.21
CA VAL A 261 -33.83 40.25 24.60
C VAL A 261 -33.82 39.95 23.10
N ARG A 262 -34.16 38.72 22.70
CA ARG A 262 -34.22 38.35 21.27
C ARG A 262 -35.33 39.13 20.54
N LEU A 263 -36.52 39.21 21.11
CA LEU A 263 -37.68 39.90 20.51
C LEU A 263 -37.36 41.36 20.19
N THR A 264 -36.80 42.09 21.15
CA THR A 264 -36.42 43.49 20.94
C THR A 264 -35.22 43.66 20.01
N SER A 265 -34.29 42.71 19.98
CA SER A 265 -33.15 42.74 19.07
C SER A 265 -33.61 42.62 17.61
N VAL A 266 -34.60 41.78 17.32
CA VAL A 266 -35.19 41.65 15.97
C VAL A 266 -35.81 42.98 15.53
N VAL A 267 -36.60 43.62 16.40
CA VAL A 267 -37.23 44.92 16.11
C VAL A 267 -36.20 46.02 15.91
N ARG A 268 -35.16 46.10 16.76
CA ARG A 268 -34.09 47.10 16.64
C ARG A 268 -33.27 46.91 15.37
N HIS A 269 -32.93 45.69 15.00
CA HIS A 269 -32.17 45.40 13.78
C HIS A 269 -32.99 45.70 12.51
N PHE A 270 -34.30 45.44 12.55
CA PHE A 270 -35.21 45.85 11.48
C PHE A 270 -35.21 47.37 11.29
N LEU A 271 -35.34 48.13 12.39
CA LEU A 271 -35.36 49.58 12.38
C LEU A 271 -34.00 50.15 11.96
N GLU A 272 -32.89 49.56 12.38
CA GLU A 272 -31.54 49.97 11.98
C GLU A 272 -31.33 49.85 10.46
N ARG A 273 -31.85 48.77 9.84
CA ARG A 273 -31.79 48.59 8.38
C ARG A 273 -32.76 49.48 7.61
N ARG A 274 -33.84 49.94 8.24
CA ARG A 274 -34.89 50.72 7.58
C ARG A 274 -34.70 52.22 7.72
N LEU A 275 -34.16 52.66 8.86
CA LEU A 275 -33.98 54.07 9.22
C LEU A 275 -32.49 54.49 9.17
N GLU A 276 -31.59 53.56 8.86
CA GLU A 276 -30.13 53.78 8.79
C GLU A 276 -29.52 54.38 10.07
N ILE A 277 -30.17 54.18 11.21
CA ILE A 277 -29.71 54.58 12.56
C ILE A 277 -29.26 53.36 13.35
N PRO A 278 -28.20 53.46 14.18
CA PRO A 278 -27.64 52.31 14.90
C PRO A 278 -28.48 51.91 16.13
N ALA A 279 -29.75 51.54 15.90
CA ALA A 279 -30.76 51.27 16.93
C ALA A 279 -30.40 50.12 17.88
N SER A 280 -29.57 49.17 17.42
CA SER A 280 -29.07 48.06 18.25
C SER A 280 -28.01 48.49 19.26
N ARG A 281 -27.33 49.63 19.01
CA ARG A 281 -26.26 50.19 19.86
C ARG A 281 -26.70 51.37 20.72
N MET A 282 -27.94 51.82 20.56
CA MET A 282 -28.52 52.94 21.30
C MET A 282 -29.35 52.46 22.48
N THR A 283 -29.32 53.21 23.59
CA THR A 283 -30.28 53.01 24.67
C THR A 283 -31.70 53.34 24.18
N THR A 284 -32.73 52.86 24.89
CA THR A 284 -34.14 53.16 24.52
C THR A 284 -34.40 54.68 24.52
N ALA A 285 -33.80 55.43 25.44
CA ALA A 285 -33.93 56.89 25.50
C ALA A 285 -33.27 57.59 24.28
N GLU A 286 -32.01 57.24 23.99
CA GLU A 286 -31.25 57.77 22.84
C GLU A 286 -31.96 57.46 21.50
N PHE A 287 -32.52 56.25 21.37
CA PHE A 287 -33.26 55.85 20.19
C PHE A 287 -34.49 56.73 19.94
N PHE A 288 -35.27 57.06 20.98
CA PHE A 288 -36.43 57.95 20.84
C PHE A 288 -36.06 59.41 20.62
N GLU A 289 -34.93 59.87 21.16
CA GLU A 289 -34.39 61.20 20.87
C GLU A 289 -33.97 61.30 19.39
N GLY A 290 -33.29 60.28 18.86
CA GLY A 290 -32.93 60.19 17.45
C GLY A 290 -34.13 60.16 16.51
N LEU A 291 -35.21 59.46 16.89
CA LEU A 291 -36.46 59.42 16.12
C LEU A 291 -37.19 60.77 16.05
N ARG A 292 -37.05 61.64 17.06
CA ARG A 292 -37.65 62.99 17.04
C ARG A 292 -37.02 63.88 15.96
N ALA A 293 -35.75 63.67 15.65
CA ALA A 293 -35.02 64.49 14.69
C ALA A 293 -35.40 64.21 13.22
N GLN A 294 -36.02 63.06 12.92
CA GLN A 294 -36.24 62.63 11.53
C GLN A 294 -37.72 62.68 11.08
N ASP A 295 -38.68 62.88 11.99
CA ASP A 295 -40.14 62.92 11.73
C ASP A 295 -40.71 61.72 10.93
N LEU A 296 -40.00 60.58 10.94
CA LEU A 296 -40.24 59.44 10.03
C LEU A 296 -41.37 58.49 10.45
N LEU A 297 -42.04 58.72 11.58
CA LEU A 297 -43.07 57.82 12.11
C LEU A 297 -44.43 58.49 12.18
N VAL A 298 -45.44 57.82 11.61
CA VAL A 298 -46.85 58.11 11.89
C VAL A 298 -47.05 58.12 13.41
N SER A 299 -47.74 59.14 13.93
CA SER A 299 -47.90 59.39 15.37
C SER A 299 -48.29 58.13 16.16
N GLY A 300 -49.25 57.35 15.66
CA GLY A 300 -49.69 56.10 16.30
C GLY A 300 -48.71 54.93 16.27
N LEU A 301 -47.72 54.92 15.35
CA LEU A 301 -46.69 53.87 15.31
C LEU A 301 -45.58 54.14 16.33
N ARG A 302 -45.22 55.41 16.53
CA ARG A 302 -44.24 55.84 17.53
C ARG A 302 -44.68 55.46 18.94
N GLU A 303 -45.93 55.78 19.30
CA GLU A 303 -46.48 55.47 20.62
C GLU A 303 -46.46 53.96 20.91
N ARG A 304 -46.88 53.15 19.93
CA ARG A 304 -46.84 51.70 20.06
C ARG A 304 -45.41 51.19 20.25
N LEU A 305 -44.45 51.72 19.48
CA LEU A 305 -43.04 51.33 19.59
C LEU A 305 -42.45 51.72 20.95
N THR A 306 -42.80 52.90 21.47
CA THR A 306 -42.45 53.34 22.82
C THR A 306 -43.00 52.40 23.87
N GLN A 307 -44.31 52.13 23.84
CA GLN A 307 -44.93 51.20 24.77
C GLN A 307 -44.26 49.82 24.74
N PHE A 308 -44.00 49.28 23.55
CA PHE A 308 -43.38 47.98 23.38
C PHE A 308 -41.94 47.92 23.95
N LEU A 309 -41.08 48.89 23.61
CA LEU A 309 -39.71 48.91 24.11
C LEU A 309 -39.66 49.14 25.63
N THR A 310 -40.52 50.01 26.16
CA THR A 310 -40.62 50.24 27.61
C THR A 310 -41.08 48.99 28.36
N THR A 311 -42.11 48.29 27.87
CA THR A 311 -42.56 47.02 28.46
C THR A 311 -41.46 45.97 28.42
N ALA A 312 -40.72 45.86 27.30
CA ALA A 312 -39.62 44.93 27.20
C ALA A 312 -38.46 45.27 28.15
N ASP A 313 -38.16 46.54 28.37
CA ASP A 313 -37.13 46.98 29.32
C ASP A 313 -37.53 46.68 30.77
N MET A 314 -38.83 46.76 31.11
CA MET A 314 -39.32 46.32 32.42
C MET A 314 -39.09 44.82 32.66
N VAL A 315 -39.24 43.98 31.64
CA VAL A 315 -38.94 42.55 31.76
C VAL A 315 -37.43 42.34 31.97
N LYS A 316 -36.60 42.93 31.12
CA LYS A 316 -35.14 42.73 31.14
C LYS A 316 -34.43 43.27 32.37
N PHE A 317 -34.90 44.40 32.92
CA PHE A 317 -34.19 45.14 33.97
C PHE A 317 -34.96 45.26 35.28
N ALA A 318 -36.30 45.27 35.24
CA ALA A 318 -37.12 45.41 36.44
C ALA A 318 -37.68 44.06 36.95
N GLY A 319 -37.32 42.94 36.31
CA GLY A 319 -37.73 41.60 36.72
C GLY A 319 -39.22 41.34 36.58
N ALA A 320 -39.91 42.07 35.69
CA ALA A 320 -41.33 41.85 35.42
C ALA A 320 -41.54 40.49 34.75
N THR A 321 -42.49 39.70 35.24
CA THR A 321 -42.81 38.36 34.73
C THR A 321 -44.16 38.36 34.00
N PRO A 322 -44.18 38.71 32.70
CA PRO A 322 -45.39 38.63 31.89
C PRO A 322 -45.85 37.18 31.77
N ASP A 323 -47.16 36.98 31.70
CA ASP A 323 -47.73 35.68 31.39
C ASP A 323 -47.49 35.29 29.92
N SER A 324 -47.76 34.02 29.59
CA SER A 324 -47.60 33.50 28.23
C SER A 324 -48.49 34.23 27.21
N SER A 325 -49.67 34.70 27.64
CA SER A 325 -50.58 35.48 26.80
C SER A 325 -50.00 36.85 26.46
N SER A 326 -49.41 37.56 27.43
CA SER A 326 -48.73 38.84 27.22
C SER A 326 -47.50 38.71 26.32
N SER A 327 -46.73 37.62 26.48
CA SER A 327 -45.55 37.35 25.63
C SER A 327 -45.95 37.09 24.17
N THR A 328 -47.03 36.33 23.96
CA THR A 328 -47.59 36.08 22.62
C THR A 328 -48.13 37.38 22.00
N ASN A 329 -48.83 38.21 22.79
CA ASN A 329 -49.30 39.52 22.36
C ASN A 329 -48.15 40.48 22.01
N ALA A 330 -47.02 40.40 22.72
CA ALA A 330 -45.83 41.19 22.42
C ALA A 330 -45.20 40.81 21.07
N LEU A 331 -45.12 39.50 20.76
CA LEU A 331 -44.62 39.00 19.47
C LEU A 331 -45.52 39.44 18.31
N ASP A 332 -46.83 39.30 18.48
CA ASP A 332 -47.82 39.71 17.48
C ASP A 332 -47.84 41.24 17.28
N THR A 333 -47.64 42.00 18.35
CA THR A 333 -47.45 43.45 18.30
C THR A 333 -46.19 43.83 17.50
N ALA A 334 -45.06 43.13 17.72
CA ALA A 334 -43.84 43.34 16.95
C ALA A 334 -44.05 43.00 15.46
N ARG A 335 -44.75 41.91 15.14
CA ARG A 335 -45.08 41.51 13.76
C ARG A 335 -45.95 42.56 13.06
N ARG A 336 -46.97 43.08 13.75
CA ARG A 336 -47.81 44.19 13.25
C ARG A 336 -47.03 45.47 13.02
N MET A 337 -46.10 45.83 13.90
CA MET A 337 -45.25 47.00 13.71
C MET A 337 -44.38 46.87 12.46
N ILE A 338 -43.73 45.73 12.27
CA ILE A 338 -42.85 45.47 11.12
C ILE A 338 -43.62 45.51 9.80
N THR A 339 -44.81 44.92 9.76
CA THR A 339 -45.68 44.92 8.56
C THR A 339 -46.23 46.30 8.27
N THR A 340 -46.79 46.99 9.28
CA THR A 340 -47.28 48.38 9.14
C THR A 340 -46.18 49.34 8.68
N PHE A 341 -44.97 49.19 9.23
CA PHE A 341 -43.81 49.99 8.81
C PHE A 341 -43.36 49.64 7.38
N SER A 342 -43.51 48.37 6.96
CA SER A 342 -43.18 47.94 5.60
C SER A 342 -44.17 48.45 4.55
N ASP A 343 -45.44 48.64 4.93
CA ASP A 343 -46.51 49.11 4.05
C ASP A 343 -46.63 50.65 3.99
N ALA A 344 -46.04 51.35 4.96
CA ALA A 344 -45.91 52.80 4.90
C ALA A 344 -45.02 53.19 3.71
N PRO A 345 -45.44 54.15 2.86
CA PRO A 345 -44.61 54.61 1.75
C PRO A 345 -43.29 55.12 2.31
N ALA A 346 -42.19 54.62 1.74
CA ALA A 346 -40.85 55.10 2.03
C ALA A 346 -40.73 56.56 1.56
N HIS A 347 -41.24 57.50 2.35
CA HIS A 347 -40.89 58.91 2.23
C HIS A 347 -39.52 59.09 2.88
N ILE A 348 -38.48 58.75 2.13
CA ILE A 348 -37.12 59.22 2.43
C ILE A 348 -36.51 59.70 1.12
N LYS A 349 -36.07 60.95 1.16
CA LYS A 349 -35.34 61.65 0.13
C LYS A 349 -33.86 61.52 0.40
#